data_AF-A0A1R0WCN7-F1
#
_entry.id   AF-A0A1R0WCN7-F1
#
_cell.length_a   1.000
_cell.length_b   1.000
_cell.length_c   1.000
_cell.angle_alpha   90.00
_cell.angle_beta   90.00
_cell.angle_gamma   90.00
#
_symmetry.space_group_name_H-M   'P 1'
#
loop_
_entity.id
_entity.type
_entity.pdbx_description
1 polymer ?
#
loop_
_entity_poly.entity_id
_entity_poly.type
_entity_poly.pdbx_seq_one_letter_code
_entity_poly.pdbx_strand_id
1 'polypeptide(L)'
;MSFSKIDTAQNELINLIPKEAKETRENLLAVISNIRVIQKDNILAWIPISHINEESVDLSEFRYIDDYEIVTGSHTALDNTMWRSEEAYREHLEKISERKFVVGSYWKVADVNNEYDSLEFGSMGDAEDHLETLVNGGVDRELLFVEEKWCILTMSGDNYDQEEDRNGEYTYESEAESDIEDCRVEWIDEQVRDLGDFEYDEVMENTVFRYGHKRSVNHDLAQDLGMAVVRFDRGEHEGYEYIVVKGTGTDSTPAYVCYQAIEFGHVSENDARWFTEHKKEFFIDVVGQELYEMAMKALNLERFIEGATDTP
;
A
#
# COMPACT_ATOMS: atom_id res chain seq x y z
N MET A 1 6.08 -21.52 9.56
CA MET A 1 7.14 -21.58 10.59
C MET A 1 8.41 -22.06 9.91
N SER A 2 9.31 -21.13 9.58
CA SER A 2 10.64 -21.43 9.04
C SER A 2 11.57 -21.73 10.23
N PHE A 3 12.00 -22.97 10.35
CA PHE A 3 13.02 -23.38 11.32
C PHE A 3 14.39 -23.04 10.73
N SER A 4 15.25 -22.35 11.49
CA SER A 4 16.62 -22.09 11.04
C SER A 4 17.30 -23.41 10.65
N LYS A 5 18.31 -23.39 9.78
CA LYS A 5 19.07 -24.62 9.41
C LYS A 5 19.56 -25.38 10.65
N ILE A 6 19.88 -24.65 11.71
CA ILE A 6 20.29 -25.21 13.01
C ILE A 6 19.12 -25.93 13.70
N ASP A 7 17.90 -25.39 13.64
CA ASP A 7 16.71 -25.99 14.25
C ASP A 7 16.20 -27.20 13.46
N THR A 8 16.22 -27.13 12.14
CA THR A 8 15.92 -28.27 11.26
C THR A 8 16.93 -29.39 11.48
N ALA A 9 18.23 -29.08 11.44
CA ALA A 9 19.27 -30.05 11.75
C ALA A 9 19.17 -30.59 13.18
N GLN A 10 18.84 -29.75 14.17
CA GLN A 10 18.58 -30.19 15.55
C GLN A 10 17.45 -31.22 15.58
N ASN A 11 16.32 -30.90 14.96
CA ASN A 11 15.12 -31.75 15.00
C ASN A 11 15.36 -33.07 14.26
N GLU A 12 16.04 -33.05 13.12
CA GLU A 12 16.43 -34.26 12.40
C GLU A 12 17.41 -35.10 13.23
N LEU A 13 18.49 -34.50 13.74
CA LEU A 13 19.51 -35.20 14.52
C LEU A 13 18.96 -35.78 15.83
N ILE A 14 18.08 -35.06 16.54
CA ILE A 14 17.55 -35.52 17.83
C ILE A 14 16.50 -36.63 17.67
N ASN A 15 15.89 -36.75 16.48
CA ASN A 15 14.98 -37.83 16.12
C ASN A 15 15.73 -39.10 15.69
N LEU A 16 16.97 -38.97 15.21
CA LEU A 16 17.85 -40.11 14.93
C LEU A 16 18.44 -40.73 16.20
N ILE A 17 18.42 -40.01 17.33
CA ILE A 17 18.90 -40.51 18.62
C ILE A 17 17.74 -41.17 19.39
N PRO A 18 17.86 -42.45 19.80
CA PRO A 18 16.85 -43.11 20.62
C PRO A 18 16.49 -42.32 21.87
N LYS A 19 15.20 -42.30 22.26
CA LYS A 19 14.72 -41.50 23.40
C LYS A 19 15.44 -41.83 24.72
N GLU A 20 15.96 -43.05 24.82
CA GLU A 20 16.59 -43.62 26.02
C GLU A 20 18.07 -43.22 26.16
N ALA A 21 18.69 -42.74 25.07
CA ALA A 21 20.07 -42.24 25.05
C ALA A 21 20.15 -40.80 25.55
N LYS A 22 19.69 -40.58 26.80
CA LYS A 22 19.53 -39.25 27.41
C LYS A 22 20.80 -38.40 27.34
N GLU A 23 21.94 -38.96 27.74
CA GLU A 23 23.24 -38.27 27.75
C GLU A 23 23.66 -37.81 26.34
N THR A 24 23.44 -38.63 25.31
CA THR A 24 23.75 -38.28 23.92
C THR A 24 22.87 -37.14 23.42
N ARG A 25 21.58 -37.14 23.79
CA ARG A 25 20.65 -36.05 23.44
C ARG A 25 21.01 -34.75 24.16
N GLU A 26 21.39 -34.82 25.43
CA GLU A 26 21.86 -33.66 26.20
C GLU A 26 23.16 -33.07 25.63
N ASN A 27 24.12 -33.92 25.26
CA ASN A 27 25.37 -33.49 24.63
C ASN A 27 25.12 -32.85 23.26
N LEU A 28 24.22 -33.41 22.44
CA LEU A 28 23.82 -32.80 21.16
C LEU A 28 23.20 -31.42 21.38
N LEU A 29 22.27 -31.29 22.32
CA LEU A 29 21.63 -30.02 22.65
C LEU A 29 22.66 -28.99 23.15
N ALA A 30 23.65 -29.40 23.94
CA ALA A 30 24.72 -28.53 24.40
C ALA A 30 25.63 -28.04 23.26
N VAL A 31 26.00 -28.93 22.33
CA VAL A 31 26.78 -28.57 21.13
C VAL A 31 25.99 -27.58 20.26
N ILE A 32 24.70 -27.84 20.03
CA ILE A 32 23.84 -26.96 19.24
C ILE A 32 23.69 -25.59 19.93
N SER A 33 23.54 -25.56 21.25
CA SER A 33 23.53 -24.32 22.03
C SER A 33 24.83 -23.53 21.84
N ASN A 34 25.99 -24.19 21.91
CA ASN A 34 27.28 -23.54 21.67
C ASN A 34 27.43 -23.02 20.24
N ILE A 35 26.95 -23.78 19.24
CA ILE A 35 26.91 -23.33 17.85
C ILE A 35 26.03 -22.07 17.74
N ARG A 36 24.85 -22.05 18.36
CA ARG A 36 23.98 -20.86 18.38
C ARG A 36 24.65 -19.65 19.00
N VAL A 37 25.38 -19.84 20.10
CA VAL A 37 26.13 -18.75 20.77
C VAL A 37 27.22 -18.21 19.85
N ILE A 38 28.00 -19.07 19.21
CA ILE A 38 29.07 -18.67 18.27
C ILE A 38 28.48 -17.98 17.03
N GLN A 39 27.30 -18.43 16.57
CA GLN A 39 26.63 -17.93 15.37
C GLN A 39 25.64 -16.80 15.67
N LYS A 40 25.54 -16.31 16.91
CA LYS A 40 24.52 -15.33 17.32
C LYS A 40 24.54 -14.10 16.42
N ASP A 41 25.74 -13.63 16.09
CA ASP A 41 25.97 -12.42 15.30
C ASP A 41 26.27 -12.72 13.81
N ASN A 42 26.28 -13.99 13.40
CA ASN A 42 26.49 -14.36 12.01
C ASN A 42 25.16 -14.48 11.27
N ILE A 43 24.68 -13.39 10.69
CA ILE A 43 23.42 -13.34 9.94
C ILE A 43 23.27 -14.47 8.91
N LEU A 44 24.35 -14.85 8.21
CA LEU A 44 24.32 -15.90 7.18
C LEU A 44 23.91 -17.28 7.72
N ALA A 45 24.19 -17.58 8.99
CA ALA A 45 23.83 -18.85 9.61
C ALA A 45 22.31 -18.99 9.83
N TRP A 46 21.58 -17.88 9.79
CA TRP A 46 20.16 -17.81 10.11
C TRP A 46 19.27 -17.66 8.87
N ILE A 47 19.85 -17.27 7.72
CA ILE A 47 19.11 -17.15 6.46
C ILE A 47 18.60 -18.53 6.02
N PRO A 48 17.27 -18.71 5.87
CA PRO A 48 16.71 -19.90 5.23
C PRO A 48 17.18 -19.96 3.78
N ILE A 49 17.88 -21.05 3.43
CA ILE A 49 18.35 -21.30 2.07
C ILE A 49 17.66 -22.55 1.55
N SER A 50 17.08 -22.44 0.37
CA SER A 50 16.53 -23.57 -0.38
C SER A 50 16.87 -23.40 -1.86
N HIS A 51 16.57 -24.42 -2.67
CA HIS A 51 16.61 -24.30 -4.11
C HIS A 51 15.27 -23.76 -4.62
N ILE A 52 15.32 -22.60 -5.27
CA ILE A 52 14.21 -22.06 -6.05
C ILE A 52 14.48 -22.44 -7.49
N ASN A 53 13.53 -23.13 -8.12
CA ASN A 53 13.62 -23.39 -9.56
C ASN A 53 13.56 -22.03 -10.28
N GLU A 54 14.62 -21.72 -11.00
CA GLU A 54 14.73 -20.53 -11.82
C GLU A 54 14.63 -20.94 -13.29
N GLU A 55 13.74 -20.28 -14.02
CA GLU A 55 13.67 -20.35 -15.47
C GLU A 55 13.90 -18.95 -16.02
N SER A 56 14.69 -18.83 -17.09
CA SER A 56 14.90 -17.57 -17.79
C SER A 56 14.62 -17.71 -19.27
N VAL A 57 14.14 -16.61 -19.86
CA VAL A 57 13.78 -16.51 -21.28
C VAL A 57 14.36 -15.21 -21.85
N ASP A 58 14.84 -15.27 -23.08
CA ASP A 58 15.31 -14.09 -23.83
C ASP A 58 14.17 -13.57 -24.73
N LEU A 59 13.63 -12.40 -24.38
CA LEU A 59 12.55 -11.73 -25.11
C LEU A 59 12.92 -11.36 -26.54
N SER A 60 14.20 -11.25 -26.88
CA SER A 60 14.62 -10.91 -28.25
C SER A 60 14.26 -11.98 -29.29
N GLU A 61 13.89 -13.18 -28.82
CA GLU A 61 13.38 -14.27 -29.66
C GLU A 61 11.88 -14.16 -29.95
N PHE A 62 11.18 -13.22 -29.32
CA PHE A 62 9.73 -13.08 -29.35
C PHE A 62 9.31 -11.68 -29.80
N ARG A 63 8.04 -11.53 -30.20
CA ARG A 63 7.46 -10.26 -30.62
C ARG A 63 6.52 -9.71 -29.55
N TYR A 64 6.77 -8.48 -29.13
CA TYR A 64 5.85 -7.74 -28.26
C TYR A 64 4.45 -7.66 -28.90
N ILE A 65 3.40 -7.79 -28.08
CA ILE A 65 1.97 -7.91 -28.40
C ILE A 65 1.58 -9.21 -29.13
N ASP A 66 2.42 -9.72 -30.01
CA ASP A 66 2.12 -10.94 -30.78
C ASP A 66 2.33 -12.23 -29.97
N ASP A 67 3.42 -12.27 -29.21
CA ASP A 67 3.89 -13.44 -28.44
C ASP A 67 3.87 -13.19 -26.93
N TYR A 68 4.11 -11.95 -26.50
CA TYR A 68 4.10 -11.54 -25.10
C TYR A 68 3.61 -10.10 -24.91
N GLU A 69 3.06 -9.81 -23.73
CA GLU A 69 2.68 -8.47 -23.29
C GLU A 69 3.31 -8.13 -21.94
N ILE A 70 3.44 -6.83 -21.66
CA ILE A 70 3.78 -6.33 -20.32
C ILE A 70 2.44 -6.10 -19.62
N VAL A 71 2.24 -6.67 -18.44
CA VAL A 71 0.94 -6.61 -17.74
C VAL A 71 0.96 -5.68 -16.53
N THR A 72 2.10 -5.09 -16.23
CA THR A 72 2.25 -4.04 -15.21
C THR A 72 2.45 -2.67 -15.83
N GLY A 73 2.08 -1.65 -15.08
CA GLY A 73 2.15 -0.26 -15.51
C GLY A 73 1.54 0.65 -14.45
N SER A 74 1.27 1.89 -14.84
CA SER A 74 0.64 2.86 -13.97
C SER A 74 -0.22 3.84 -14.77
N HIS A 75 -1.22 4.38 -14.10
CA HIS A 75 -1.89 5.60 -14.48
C HIS A 75 -1.23 6.80 -13.81
N THR A 76 -1.28 7.96 -14.46
CA THR A 76 -0.82 9.23 -13.87
C THR A 76 -2.02 10.16 -13.65
N ALA A 77 -2.25 10.58 -12.40
CA ALA A 77 -3.28 11.54 -12.06
C ALA A 77 -2.83 12.99 -12.38
N LEU A 78 -3.76 13.95 -12.35
CA LEU A 78 -3.49 15.37 -12.70
C LEU A 78 -2.43 16.04 -11.81
N ASP A 79 -2.27 15.58 -10.57
CA ASP A 79 -1.25 16.06 -9.63
C ASP A 79 0.13 15.41 -9.84
N ASN A 80 0.27 14.57 -10.88
CA ASN A 80 1.43 13.73 -11.20
C ASN A 80 1.69 12.60 -10.20
N THR A 81 0.71 12.23 -9.37
CA THR A 81 0.78 10.99 -8.61
C THR A 81 0.54 9.79 -9.53
N MET A 82 1.29 8.71 -9.31
CA MET A 82 1.20 7.49 -10.11
C MET A 82 0.45 6.40 -9.34
N TRP A 83 -0.46 5.71 -10.03
CA TRP A 83 -1.36 4.71 -9.46
C TRP A 83 -1.29 3.42 -10.25
N ARG A 84 -1.26 2.28 -9.56
CA ARG A 84 -1.11 0.96 -10.19
C ARG A 84 -2.37 0.52 -10.96
N SER A 85 -3.53 0.98 -10.50
CA SER A 85 -4.81 0.71 -11.14
C SER A 85 -5.82 1.80 -10.80
N GLU A 86 -6.92 1.83 -11.54
CA GLU A 86 -8.07 2.68 -11.25
C GLU A 86 -8.65 2.38 -9.86
N GLU A 87 -8.74 1.11 -9.46
CA GLU A 87 -9.24 0.71 -8.14
C GLU A 87 -8.37 1.24 -7.00
N ALA A 88 -7.04 1.16 -7.13
CA ALA A 88 -6.13 1.68 -6.12
C ALA A 88 -6.28 3.21 -5.96
N TYR A 89 -6.51 3.92 -7.08
CA TYR A 89 -6.77 5.36 -7.03
C TYR A 89 -8.14 5.67 -6.40
N ARG A 90 -9.18 4.89 -6.74
CA ARG A 90 -10.53 5.03 -6.17
C ARG A 90 -10.52 4.84 -4.65
N GLU A 91 -9.86 3.80 -4.13
CA GLU A 91 -9.73 3.57 -2.68
C GLU A 91 -9.01 4.73 -1.97
N HIS A 92 -8.06 5.37 -2.64
CA HIS A 92 -7.39 6.56 -2.10
C HIS A 92 -8.34 7.76 -2.05
N LEU A 93 -9.10 8.00 -3.12
CA LEU A 93 -10.07 9.08 -3.21
C LEU A 93 -11.21 8.90 -2.20
N GLU A 94 -11.68 7.68 -1.96
CA GLU A 94 -12.67 7.37 -0.92
C GLU A 94 -12.21 7.89 0.46
N LYS A 95 -10.97 7.60 0.85
CA LYS A 95 -10.38 8.09 2.13
C LYS A 95 -10.26 9.61 2.20
N ILE A 96 -10.00 10.27 1.07
CA ILE A 96 -9.96 11.73 1.00
C ILE A 96 -11.37 12.31 1.09
N SER A 97 -12.33 11.69 0.39
CA SER A 97 -13.71 12.16 0.30
C SER A 97 -14.40 12.23 1.67
N GLU A 98 -14.04 11.33 2.59
CA GLU A 98 -14.51 11.33 3.98
C GLU A 98 -14.21 12.63 4.73
N ARG A 99 -13.08 13.27 4.40
CA ARG A 99 -12.65 14.55 4.99
C ARG A 99 -13.08 15.75 4.17
N LYS A 100 -13.24 15.56 2.87
CA LYS A 100 -13.60 16.61 1.92
C LYS A 100 -15.07 17.03 2.06
N PHE A 101 -15.95 16.07 2.27
CA PHE A 101 -17.38 16.32 2.42
C PHE A 101 -17.81 16.07 3.86
N VAL A 102 -18.38 17.11 4.48
CA VAL A 102 -18.91 17.04 5.85
C VAL A 102 -20.30 17.67 5.91
N VAL A 103 -21.15 17.15 6.80
CA VAL A 103 -22.43 17.78 7.09
C VAL A 103 -22.20 18.93 8.06
N GLY A 104 -22.70 20.11 7.71
CA GLY A 104 -22.68 21.31 8.56
C GLY A 104 -24.08 21.89 8.73
N SER A 105 -24.25 22.75 9.73
CA SER A 105 -25.47 23.52 9.92
C SER A 105 -25.21 25.02 9.95
N TYR A 106 -26.22 25.79 9.57
CA TYR A 106 -26.26 27.24 9.71
C TYR A 106 -27.65 27.67 10.14
N TRP A 107 -27.74 28.88 10.67
CA TRP A 107 -28.99 29.47 11.12
C TRP A 107 -29.43 30.54 10.14
N LYS A 108 -30.73 30.62 9.88
CA LYS A 108 -31.30 31.68 9.06
C LYS A 108 -32.54 32.29 9.72
N VAL A 109 -32.75 33.57 9.44
CA VAL A 109 -33.98 34.27 9.81
C VAL A 109 -34.91 34.20 8.61
N ALA A 110 -35.96 33.40 8.74
CA ALA A 110 -36.98 33.24 7.72
C ALA A 110 -38.24 34.04 8.08
N ASP A 111 -39.03 34.40 7.07
CA ASP A 111 -40.37 34.93 7.27
C ASP A 111 -41.44 33.99 6.70
N VAL A 112 -42.68 34.12 7.19
CA VAL A 112 -43.79 33.23 6.80
C VAL A 112 -44.09 33.27 5.29
N ASN A 113 -43.68 34.33 4.59
CA ASN A 113 -43.85 34.46 3.13
C ASN A 113 -42.58 34.13 2.32
N ASN A 114 -41.48 33.78 2.98
CA ASN A 114 -40.17 33.50 2.40
C ASN A 114 -39.60 34.65 1.52
N GLU A 115 -39.92 35.90 1.84
CA GLU A 115 -39.46 37.12 1.16
C GLU A 115 -38.14 37.67 1.71
N TYR A 116 -37.73 37.28 2.93
CA TYR A 116 -36.56 37.85 3.63
C TYR A 116 -35.33 36.92 3.73
N ASP A 117 -35.34 35.81 2.98
CA ASP A 117 -34.47 34.63 3.10
C ASP A 117 -32.98 34.84 2.70
N SER A 118 -32.32 35.91 3.19
CA SER A 118 -31.03 36.36 2.61
C SER A 118 -29.85 36.45 3.56
N LEU A 119 -30.03 36.26 4.87
CA LEU A 119 -28.94 36.32 5.84
C LEU A 119 -28.80 35.01 6.62
N GLU A 120 -27.59 34.49 6.54
CA GLU A 120 -27.15 33.24 7.13
C GLU A 120 -26.16 33.52 8.24
N PHE A 121 -26.22 32.71 9.30
CA PHE A 121 -25.46 32.91 10.52
C PHE A 121 -24.79 31.61 10.94
N GLY A 122 -23.52 31.69 11.35
CA GLY A 122 -22.79 30.55 11.90
C GLY A 122 -23.24 30.17 13.32
N SER A 123 -24.10 30.97 13.96
CA SER A 123 -24.63 30.68 15.28
C SER A 123 -26.08 31.16 15.45
N MET A 124 -26.84 30.47 16.31
CA MET A 124 -28.20 30.84 16.66
C MET A 124 -28.27 32.23 17.30
N GLY A 125 -27.29 32.59 18.13
CA GLY A 125 -27.25 33.89 18.82
C GLY A 125 -27.17 35.06 17.84
N ASP A 126 -26.33 34.95 16.81
CA ASP A 126 -26.21 35.98 15.79
C ASP A 126 -27.50 36.11 14.96
N ALA A 127 -28.16 34.97 14.67
CA ALA A 127 -29.46 34.95 13.99
C ALA A 127 -30.55 35.61 14.84
N GLU A 128 -30.60 35.33 16.15
CA GLU A 128 -31.55 35.94 17.08
C GLU A 128 -31.31 37.46 17.22
N ASP A 129 -30.05 37.88 17.35
CA ASP A 129 -29.67 39.31 17.41
C ASP A 129 -30.08 40.03 16.12
N HIS A 130 -29.93 39.38 14.98
CA HIS A 130 -30.41 39.91 13.70
C HIS A 130 -31.94 39.99 13.63
N LEU A 131 -32.65 38.95 14.10
CA LEU A 131 -34.11 38.96 14.19
C LEU A 131 -34.61 40.12 15.05
N GLU A 132 -34.00 40.36 16.22
CA GLU A 132 -34.34 41.50 17.08
C GLU A 132 -34.06 42.84 16.38
N THR A 133 -33.02 42.93 15.56
CA THR A 133 -32.72 44.13 14.76
C THR A 133 -33.82 44.41 13.73
N LEU A 134 -34.33 43.38 13.05
CA LEU A 134 -35.44 43.50 12.09
C LEU A 134 -36.74 43.92 12.77
N VAL A 135 -37.05 43.32 13.93
CA VAL A 135 -38.25 43.65 14.72
C VAL A 135 -38.20 45.10 15.21
N ASN A 136 -37.06 45.56 15.73
CA ASN A 136 -36.87 46.97 16.13
C ASN A 136 -36.92 47.94 14.92
N GLY A 137 -36.61 47.45 13.72
CA GLY A 137 -36.75 48.15 12.45
C GLY A 137 -38.21 48.27 11.95
N GLY A 138 -39.17 47.64 12.63
CA GLY A 138 -40.60 47.73 12.32
C GLY A 138 -41.17 46.55 11.53
N VAL A 139 -40.44 45.44 11.37
CA VAL A 139 -40.97 44.19 10.84
C VAL A 139 -41.81 43.50 11.92
N ASP A 140 -42.95 42.93 11.55
CA ASP A 140 -43.82 42.21 12.48
C ASP A 140 -43.14 40.91 12.95
N ARG A 141 -42.96 40.77 14.27
CA ARG A 141 -42.33 39.60 14.88
C ARG A 141 -43.14 38.32 14.60
N GLU A 142 -44.46 38.40 14.52
CA GLU A 142 -45.30 37.21 14.25
C GLU A 142 -45.03 36.62 12.86
N LEU A 143 -44.38 37.37 11.98
CA LEU A 143 -44.02 36.94 10.64
C LEU A 143 -42.58 36.39 10.54
N LEU A 144 -41.75 36.49 11.58
CA LEU A 144 -40.34 36.09 11.54
C LEU A 144 -40.06 34.93 12.50
N PHE A 145 -39.19 34.02 12.08
CA PHE A 145 -38.68 32.95 12.92
C PHE A 145 -37.23 32.59 12.55
N VAL A 146 -36.50 32.05 13.52
CA VAL A 146 -35.17 31.50 13.30
C VAL A 146 -35.32 30.01 13.05
N GLU A 147 -34.70 29.51 11.99
CA GLU A 147 -34.60 28.08 11.74
C GLU A 147 -33.16 27.65 11.49
N GLU A 148 -32.85 26.44 11.92
CA GLU A 148 -31.60 25.76 11.59
C GLU A 148 -31.76 25.06 10.24
N LYS A 149 -30.75 25.18 9.39
CA LYS A 149 -30.63 24.47 8.13
C LYS A 149 -29.36 23.66 8.10
N TRP A 150 -29.42 22.59 7.34
CA TRP A 150 -28.31 21.66 7.13
C TRP A 150 -27.81 21.78 5.71
N CYS A 151 -26.53 21.51 5.50
CA CYS A 151 -25.89 21.57 4.19
C CYS A 151 -24.71 20.61 4.14
N ILE A 152 -24.29 20.28 2.93
CA ILE A 152 -23.05 19.55 2.69
C ILE A 152 -21.97 20.60 2.41
N LEU A 153 -20.96 20.63 3.26
CA LEU A 153 -19.80 21.50 3.11
C LEU A 153 -18.72 20.74 2.33
N THR A 154 -18.21 21.38 1.28
CA THR A 154 -17.06 20.89 0.52
C THR A 154 -15.83 21.68 0.93
N MET A 155 -14.87 21.00 1.55
CA MET A 155 -13.58 21.58 1.92
C MET A 155 -12.66 21.63 0.71
N SER A 156 -12.12 22.80 0.40
CA SER A 156 -11.03 22.93 -0.57
C SER A 156 -9.67 22.81 0.16
N GLY A 157 -8.75 22.00 -0.36
CA GLY A 157 -7.36 21.88 0.12
C GLY A 157 -7.08 21.28 1.51
N ASP A 158 -5.79 21.08 1.79
CA ASP A 158 -5.28 20.37 2.99
C ASP A 158 -5.14 21.26 4.25
N ASN A 159 -5.39 22.56 4.12
CA ASN A 159 -5.35 23.53 5.23
C ASN A 159 -6.77 24.04 5.49
N TYR A 160 -7.22 23.95 6.73
CA TYR A 160 -8.54 24.36 7.26
C TYR A 160 -8.97 25.83 7.04
N ASP A 161 -8.23 26.59 6.22
CA ASP A 161 -8.47 28.02 5.95
C ASP A 161 -9.08 28.26 4.55
N GLN A 162 -9.71 27.27 3.93
CA GLN A 162 -10.22 27.41 2.57
C GLN A 162 -11.75 27.52 2.50
N GLU A 163 -12.20 28.20 1.46
CA GLU A 163 -13.58 28.54 1.13
C GLU A 163 -14.47 27.28 1.19
N GLU A 164 -15.43 27.31 2.11
CA GLU A 164 -16.49 26.30 2.22
C GLU A 164 -17.55 26.59 1.17
N ASP A 165 -17.70 25.70 0.19
CA ASP A 165 -18.82 25.76 -0.74
C ASP A 165 -19.96 24.86 -0.23
N ARG A 166 -21.19 25.38 -0.27
CA ARG A 166 -22.37 24.68 0.26
C ARG A 166 -23.17 24.06 -0.86
N ASN A 167 -23.28 22.74 -0.80
CA ASN A 167 -24.14 21.98 -1.70
C ASN A 167 -25.50 21.74 -1.05
N GLY A 168 -26.51 22.44 -1.56
CA GLY A 168 -27.90 22.29 -1.15
C GLY A 168 -28.24 22.91 0.21
N GLU A 169 -29.54 23.04 0.45
CA GLU A 169 -30.12 23.41 1.75
C GLU A 169 -31.09 22.30 2.15
N TYR A 170 -30.93 21.77 3.35
CA TYR A 170 -31.73 20.68 3.90
C TYR A 170 -32.44 21.11 5.17
N THR A 171 -33.61 20.52 5.42
CA THR A 171 -34.38 20.81 6.63
C THR A 171 -33.93 19.93 7.79
N TYR A 172 -33.44 18.72 7.50
CA TYR A 172 -32.97 17.77 8.51
C TYR A 172 -31.55 17.30 8.22
N GLU A 173 -30.77 17.09 9.28
CA GLU A 173 -29.40 16.53 9.22
C GLU A 173 -29.38 15.22 8.43
N SER A 174 -30.35 14.32 8.68
CA SER A 174 -30.43 13.02 8.02
C SER A 174 -30.64 13.09 6.50
N GLU A 175 -31.21 14.18 5.99
CA GLU A 175 -31.33 14.39 4.54
C GLU A 175 -29.95 14.73 3.95
N ALA A 176 -29.23 15.65 4.59
CA ALA A 176 -27.86 15.98 4.21
C ALA A 176 -26.91 14.77 4.34
N GLU A 177 -27.05 13.95 5.38
CA GLU A 177 -26.30 12.69 5.55
C GLU A 177 -26.63 11.64 4.50
N SER A 178 -27.86 11.64 3.95
CA SER A 178 -28.23 10.71 2.88
C SER A 178 -27.57 11.14 1.56
N ASP A 179 -27.55 12.45 1.28
CA ASP A 179 -27.10 12.99 0.00
C ASP A 179 -25.56 13.19 -0.06
N ILE A 180 -24.88 13.17 1.10
CA ILE A 180 -23.42 13.29 1.16
C ILE A 180 -22.69 12.16 0.44
N GLU A 181 -23.25 10.94 0.46
CA GLU A 181 -22.64 9.79 -0.21
C GLU A 181 -22.73 9.95 -1.73
N ASP A 182 -23.84 10.45 -2.24
CA ASP A 182 -23.99 10.75 -3.67
C ASP A 182 -22.99 11.82 -4.11
N CYS A 183 -22.80 12.88 -3.31
CA CYS A 183 -21.77 13.90 -3.55
C CYS A 183 -20.35 13.32 -3.59
N ARG A 184 -20.03 12.37 -2.68
CA ARG A 184 -18.73 11.70 -2.65
C ARG A 184 -18.52 10.84 -3.87
N VAL A 185 -19.49 10.01 -4.24
CA VAL A 185 -19.43 9.15 -5.43
C VAL A 185 -19.25 9.98 -6.69
N GLU A 186 -20.05 11.04 -6.87
CA GLU A 186 -19.94 11.93 -8.02
C GLU A 186 -18.56 12.58 -8.11
N TRP A 187 -18.02 13.06 -6.99
CA TRP A 187 -16.68 13.64 -6.95
C TRP A 187 -15.59 12.63 -7.27
N ILE A 188 -15.65 11.43 -6.69
CA ILE A 188 -14.69 10.34 -6.98
C ILE A 188 -14.73 9.99 -8.47
N ASP A 189 -15.92 9.82 -9.04
CA ASP A 189 -16.07 9.50 -10.46
C ASP A 189 -15.54 10.61 -11.38
N GLU A 190 -15.66 11.87 -10.98
CA GLU A 190 -15.03 12.99 -11.70
C GLU A 190 -13.50 12.88 -11.65
N GLN A 191 -12.91 12.68 -10.46
CA GLN A 191 -11.45 12.54 -10.34
C GLN A 191 -10.90 11.32 -11.09
N VAL A 192 -11.62 10.20 -11.06
CA VAL A 192 -11.23 8.98 -11.78
C VAL A 192 -11.26 9.19 -13.30
N ARG A 193 -12.18 10.00 -13.84
CA ARG A 193 -12.18 10.34 -15.28
C ARG A 193 -10.96 11.16 -15.70
N ASP A 194 -10.39 11.91 -14.75
CA ASP A 194 -9.18 12.70 -14.96
C ASP A 194 -7.89 11.88 -14.75
N LEU A 195 -8.02 10.59 -14.38
CA LEU A 195 -6.91 9.66 -14.34
C LEU A 195 -6.41 9.42 -15.78
N GLY A 196 -5.11 9.64 -16.01
CA GLY A 196 -4.50 9.43 -17.31
C GLY A 196 -4.63 7.99 -17.81
N ASP A 197 -4.39 7.79 -19.11
CA ASP A 197 -4.37 6.46 -19.71
C ASP A 197 -3.35 5.53 -19.01
N PHE A 198 -3.61 4.22 -19.06
CA PHE A 198 -2.68 3.24 -18.52
C PHE A 198 -1.40 3.20 -19.37
N GLU A 199 -0.27 3.47 -18.74
CA GLU A 199 1.05 3.38 -19.36
C GLU A 199 1.75 2.11 -18.88
N TYR A 200 2.02 1.21 -19.82
CA TYR A 200 2.78 -0.01 -19.56
C TYR A 200 4.21 0.30 -19.12
N ASP A 201 4.73 -0.51 -18.20
CA ASP A 201 6.12 -0.36 -17.76
C ASP A 201 7.10 -0.54 -18.93
N GLU A 202 8.12 0.33 -19.01
CA GLU A 202 9.17 0.19 -20.01
C GLU A 202 10.25 -0.80 -19.53
N VAL A 203 10.48 -1.84 -20.33
CA VAL A 203 11.50 -2.87 -20.08
C VAL A 203 12.61 -2.76 -21.12
N MET A 204 13.85 -2.64 -20.65
CA MET A 204 15.02 -2.53 -21.51
C MET A 204 15.92 -3.78 -21.46
N GLU A 205 15.69 -4.69 -20.51
CA GLU A 205 16.36 -5.98 -20.44
C GLU A 205 15.61 -7.03 -21.27
N ASN A 206 16.34 -7.81 -22.05
CA ASN A 206 15.73 -8.92 -22.82
C ASN A 206 15.56 -10.17 -21.96
N THR A 207 16.38 -10.38 -20.93
CA THR A 207 16.31 -11.58 -20.10
C THR A 207 15.28 -11.40 -19.01
N VAL A 208 14.27 -12.27 -18.99
CA VAL A 208 13.22 -12.29 -17.97
C VAL A 208 13.33 -13.56 -17.13
N PHE A 209 12.94 -13.48 -15.86
CA PHE A 209 13.10 -14.56 -14.89
C PHE A 209 11.77 -15.01 -14.32
N ARG A 210 11.64 -16.31 -14.05
CA ARG A 210 10.53 -16.90 -13.32
C ARG A 210 11.05 -17.74 -12.19
N TYR A 211 10.44 -17.58 -11.02
CA TYR A 211 10.78 -18.33 -9.81
C TYR A 211 9.65 -19.28 -9.42
N GLY A 212 9.99 -20.56 -9.29
CA GLY A 212 9.07 -21.62 -8.89
C GLY A 212 8.22 -22.18 -10.05
N HIS A 213 7.79 -23.43 -9.90
CA HIS A 213 7.01 -24.11 -10.93
C HIS A 213 5.52 -23.77 -10.81
N LYS A 214 4.92 -23.22 -11.88
CA LYS A 214 3.48 -22.92 -12.01
C LYS A 214 2.87 -21.98 -10.95
N ARG A 215 3.69 -21.25 -10.19
CA ARG A 215 3.20 -20.17 -9.32
C ARG A 215 2.97 -18.91 -10.17
N SER A 216 1.85 -18.22 -9.97
CA SER A 216 1.64 -16.88 -10.54
C SER A 216 2.65 -15.91 -9.95
N VAL A 217 3.01 -14.87 -10.70
CA VAL A 217 3.87 -13.81 -10.17
C VAL A 217 3.04 -12.97 -9.19
N ASN A 218 3.66 -12.49 -8.12
CA ASN A 218 3.08 -11.49 -7.24
C ASN A 218 3.34 -10.11 -7.86
N HIS A 219 2.34 -9.57 -8.58
CA HIS A 219 2.49 -8.35 -9.37
C HIS A 219 2.76 -7.13 -8.48
N ASP A 220 2.07 -7.03 -7.35
CA ASP A 220 2.25 -5.93 -6.40
C ASP A 220 3.69 -5.87 -5.89
N LEU A 221 4.20 -7.01 -5.39
CA LEU A 221 5.56 -7.10 -4.89
C LEU A 221 6.59 -6.85 -6.00
N ALA A 222 6.33 -7.31 -7.23
CA ALA A 222 7.19 -7.04 -8.36
C ALA A 222 7.28 -5.52 -8.65
N GLN A 223 6.13 -4.84 -8.71
CA GLN A 223 6.08 -3.40 -8.93
C GLN A 223 6.71 -2.60 -7.78
N ASP A 224 6.48 -3.01 -6.53
CA ASP A 224 7.12 -2.42 -5.34
C ASP A 224 8.65 -2.46 -5.43
N LEU A 225 9.19 -3.54 -6.01
CA LEU A 225 10.63 -3.74 -6.21
C LEU A 225 11.16 -3.14 -7.52
N GLY A 226 10.37 -2.31 -8.21
CA GLY A 226 10.78 -1.69 -9.47
C GLY A 226 10.91 -2.68 -10.63
N MET A 227 10.14 -3.77 -10.59
CA MET A 227 10.09 -4.79 -11.64
C MET A 227 8.77 -4.72 -12.40
N ALA A 228 8.82 -5.08 -13.68
CA ALA A 228 7.68 -5.31 -14.54
C ALA A 228 7.36 -6.81 -14.64
N VAL A 229 6.12 -7.13 -15.00
CA VAL A 229 5.69 -8.50 -15.28
C VAL A 229 5.40 -8.64 -16.77
N VAL A 230 5.97 -9.68 -17.36
CA VAL A 230 5.76 -10.08 -18.75
C VAL A 230 4.94 -11.35 -18.78
N ARG A 231 3.86 -11.36 -19.57
CA ARG A 231 3.01 -12.53 -19.79
C ARG A 231 3.16 -13.00 -21.25
N PHE A 232 3.32 -14.30 -21.43
CA PHE A 232 3.33 -14.92 -22.75
C PHE A 232 1.93 -15.43 -23.10
N ASP A 233 1.46 -15.08 -24.29
CA ASP A 233 0.10 -15.39 -24.74
C ASP A 233 0.05 -16.55 -25.74
N ARG A 234 1.20 -17.03 -26.20
CA ARG A 234 1.31 -18.09 -27.21
C ARG A 234 2.58 -18.93 -27.04
N GLY A 235 2.55 -20.13 -27.63
CA GLY A 235 3.73 -20.99 -27.76
C GLY A 235 3.99 -21.84 -26.53
N GLU A 236 5.25 -22.23 -26.34
CA GLU A 236 5.65 -23.12 -25.23
C GLU A 236 5.50 -22.46 -23.84
N HIS A 237 5.52 -21.12 -23.80
CA HIS A 237 5.41 -20.32 -22.59
C HIS A 237 3.99 -19.76 -22.36
N GLU A 238 2.99 -20.16 -23.15
CA GLU A 238 1.62 -19.65 -23.04
C GLU A 238 1.06 -19.75 -21.61
N GLY A 239 0.58 -18.62 -21.08
CA GLY A 239 0.06 -18.49 -19.73
C GLY A 239 1.13 -18.39 -18.64
N TYR A 240 2.42 -18.33 -19.00
CA TYR A 240 3.49 -18.05 -18.06
C TYR A 240 3.77 -16.56 -17.94
N GLU A 241 4.12 -16.20 -16.72
CA GLU A 241 4.51 -14.87 -16.29
C GLU A 241 5.96 -14.90 -15.83
N TYR A 242 6.69 -13.86 -16.20
CA TYR A 242 8.09 -13.63 -15.85
C TYR A 242 8.25 -12.22 -15.31
N ILE A 243 9.24 -12.01 -14.46
CA ILE A 243 9.62 -10.70 -13.92
C ILE A 243 10.90 -10.20 -14.56
N VAL A 244 10.99 -8.88 -14.66
CA VAL A 244 12.13 -8.18 -15.24
C VAL A 244 12.25 -6.79 -14.63
N VAL A 245 13.47 -6.28 -14.46
CA VAL A 245 13.66 -4.96 -13.85
C VAL A 245 13.33 -3.84 -14.84
N LYS A 246 12.72 -2.76 -14.34
CA LYS A 246 12.37 -1.59 -15.14
C LYS A 246 13.62 -0.77 -15.48
N GLY A 247 13.69 -0.25 -16.71
CA GLY A 247 14.74 0.69 -17.16
C GLY A 247 16.15 0.10 -17.37
N THR A 248 17.14 0.98 -17.56
CA THR A 248 18.56 0.63 -17.74
C THR A 248 19.41 1.12 -16.57
N GLY A 249 19.95 0.22 -15.74
CA GLY A 249 21.02 0.58 -14.82
C GLY A 249 21.18 -0.30 -13.58
N THR A 250 22.43 -0.42 -13.14
CA THR A 250 22.92 -1.10 -11.92
C THR A 250 22.59 -2.59 -11.79
N ASP A 251 23.37 -3.29 -10.96
CA ASP A 251 23.17 -4.71 -10.66
C ASP A 251 21.79 -4.90 -10.02
N SER A 252 20.85 -5.46 -10.78
CA SER A 252 19.45 -5.67 -10.41
C SER A 252 19.23 -6.90 -9.51
N THR A 253 20.29 -7.65 -9.23
CA THR A 253 20.25 -8.83 -8.35
C THR A 253 19.56 -8.56 -7.00
N PRO A 254 19.76 -7.41 -6.30
CA PRO A 254 19.07 -7.16 -5.03
C PRO A 254 17.54 -7.20 -5.14
N ALA A 255 16.96 -6.69 -6.24
CA ALA A 255 15.50 -6.71 -6.43
C ALA A 255 14.98 -8.14 -6.52
N TYR A 256 15.62 -8.99 -7.34
CA TYR A 256 15.27 -10.41 -7.45
C TYR A 256 15.45 -11.15 -6.13
N VAL A 257 16.52 -10.88 -5.38
CA VAL A 257 16.79 -11.51 -4.09
C VAL A 257 15.78 -11.08 -3.02
N CYS A 258 15.38 -9.81 -3.03
CA CYS A 258 14.32 -9.30 -2.15
C CYS A 258 12.98 -9.97 -2.46
N TYR A 259 12.64 -10.08 -3.74
CA TYR A 259 11.44 -10.78 -4.20
C TYR A 259 11.45 -12.23 -3.72
N GLN A 260 12.56 -12.95 -3.91
CA GLN A 260 12.69 -14.33 -3.44
C GLN A 260 12.48 -14.44 -1.92
N ALA A 261 13.14 -13.56 -1.16
CA ALA A 261 13.05 -13.54 0.29
C ALA A 261 11.61 -13.33 0.79
N ILE A 262 10.89 -12.35 0.22
CA ILE A 262 9.53 -12.01 0.64
C ILE A 262 8.52 -13.07 0.16
N GLU A 263 8.56 -13.45 -1.12
CA GLU A 263 7.55 -14.32 -1.73
C GLU A 263 7.67 -15.80 -1.31
N PHE A 264 8.88 -16.25 -0.99
CA PHE A 264 9.17 -17.65 -0.67
C PHE A 264 9.69 -17.86 0.76
N GLY A 265 10.06 -16.81 1.48
CA GLY A 265 10.61 -16.91 2.84
C GLY A 265 12.00 -17.56 2.89
N HIS A 266 12.71 -17.59 1.75
CA HIS A 266 14.06 -18.12 1.61
C HIS A 266 14.73 -17.57 0.36
N VAL A 267 16.05 -17.68 0.28
CA VAL A 267 16.85 -17.27 -0.89
C VAL A 267 17.82 -18.36 -1.32
N SER A 268 18.38 -18.26 -2.52
CA SER A 268 19.46 -19.15 -2.95
C SER A 268 20.74 -18.91 -2.14
N GLU A 269 21.60 -19.93 -2.03
CA GLU A 269 22.82 -19.86 -1.20
C GLU A 269 23.76 -18.72 -1.62
N ASN A 270 23.89 -18.51 -2.94
CA ASN A 270 24.74 -17.45 -3.50
C ASN A 270 24.21 -16.05 -3.20
N ASP A 271 22.91 -15.93 -2.93
CA ASP A 271 22.21 -14.66 -2.74
C ASP A 271 22.13 -14.24 -1.28
N ALA A 272 22.30 -15.18 -0.35
CA ALA A 272 22.37 -14.90 1.09
C ALA A 272 23.42 -13.81 1.43
N ARG A 273 24.48 -13.68 0.62
CA ARG A 273 25.52 -12.66 0.78
C ARG A 273 24.99 -11.22 0.73
N TRP A 274 23.85 -10.99 0.10
CA TRP A 274 23.27 -9.65 -0.03
C TRP A 274 22.81 -9.09 1.32
N PHE A 275 22.44 -9.95 2.27
CA PHE A 275 22.06 -9.54 3.63
C PHE A 275 23.26 -9.34 4.57
N THR A 276 24.49 -9.39 4.06
CA THR A 276 25.67 -9.10 4.88
C THR A 276 25.86 -7.60 5.07
N GLU A 277 26.48 -7.21 6.18
CA GLU A 277 26.73 -5.80 6.52
C GLU A 277 27.38 -5.01 5.37
N HIS A 278 28.30 -5.64 4.63
CA HIS A 278 29.05 -4.98 3.55
C HIS A 278 28.22 -4.75 2.28
N LYS A 279 27.04 -5.38 2.19
CA LYS A 279 26.11 -5.27 1.06
C LYS A 279 24.81 -4.55 1.42
N LYS A 280 24.51 -4.43 2.72
CA LYS A 280 23.31 -3.81 3.28
C LYS A 280 23.01 -2.43 2.69
N GLU A 281 23.97 -1.51 2.72
CA GLU A 281 23.77 -0.13 2.22
C GLU A 281 23.35 -0.12 0.75
N PHE A 282 24.03 -0.89 -0.10
CA PHE A 282 23.69 -0.98 -1.53
C PHE A 282 22.35 -1.70 -1.75
N PHE A 283 22.05 -2.75 -0.96
CA PHE A 283 20.76 -3.43 -1.05
C PHE A 283 19.63 -2.42 -0.77
N ILE A 284 19.73 -1.68 0.35
CA ILE A 284 18.76 -0.65 0.74
C ILE A 284 18.68 0.47 -0.31
N ASP A 285 19.79 0.89 -0.91
CA ASP A 285 19.79 1.89 -1.98
C ASP A 285 18.99 1.44 -3.21
N VAL A 286 19.07 0.14 -3.56
CA VAL A 286 18.36 -0.43 -4.72
C VAL A 286 16.88 -0.71 -4.44
N VAL A 287 16.55 -1.33 -3.29
CA VAL A 287 15.17 -1.78 -3.01
C VAL A 287 14.40 -0.89 -2.04
N GLY A 288 15.06 0.06 -1.38
CA GLY A 288 14.48 0.84 -0.30
C GLY A 288 14.53 0.12 1.06
N GLN A 289 14.56 0.92 2.13
CA GLN A 289 14.65 0.44 3.51
C GLN A 289 13.47 -0.46 3.90
N GLU A 290 12.26 -0.07 3.51
CA GLU A 290 11.04 -0.78 3.89
C GLU A 290 11.01 -2.21 3.34
N LEU A 291 11.27 -2.38 2.04
CA LEU A 291 11.29 -3.69 1.40
C LEU A 291 12.45 -4.55 1.90
N TYR A 292 13.61 -3.94 2.19
CA TYR A 292 14.71 -4.64 2.84
C TYR A 292 14.29 -5.19 4.22
N GLU A 293 13.63 -4.38 5.05
CA GLU A 293 13.12 -4.84 6.34
C GLU A 293 12.05 -5.92 6.19
N MET A 294 11.15 -5.82 5.21
CA MET A 294 10.18 -6.87 4.90
C MET A 294 10.87 -8.18 4.53
N ALA A 295 11.91 -8.14 3.70
CA ALA A 295 12.71 -9.32 3.36
C ALA A 295 13.40 -9.91 4.60
N MET A 296 13.99 -9.07 5.46
CA MET A 296 14.58 -9.49 6.74
C MET A 296 13.53 -10.18 7.63
N LYS A 297 12.32 -9.63 7.74
CA LYS A 297 11.21 -10.24 8.48
C LYS A 297 10.78 -11.58 7.89
N ALA A 298 10.61 -11.66 6.57
CA ALA A 298 10.23 -12.89 5.87
C ALA A 298 11.26 -14.02 6.08
N LEU A 299 12.55 -13.67 6.16
CA LEU A 299 13.65 -14.59 6.47
C LEU A 299 13.82 -14.88 7.97
N ASN A 300 13.00 -14.29 8.85
CA ASN A 300 13.08 -14.36 10.32
C ASN A 300 14.40 -13.79 10.89
N LEU A 301 14.85 -12.67 10.34
CA LEU A 301 16.08 -11.97 10.70
C LEU A 301 15.83 -10.64 11.43
N GLU A 302 14.62 -10.42 11.95
CA GLU A 302 14.18 -9.15 12.56
C GLU A 302 15.11 -8.63 13.67
N ARG A 303 15.71 -9.55 14.42
CA ARG A 303 16.68 -9.24 15.49
C ARG A 303 17.98 -8.57 15.00
N PHE A 304 18.21 -8.56 13.70
CA PHE A 304 19.35 -7.89 13.06
C PHE A 304 18.98 -6.51 12.47
N ILE A 305 17.72 -6.08 12.61
CA ILE A 305 17.27 -4.75 12.23
C ILE A 305 17.67 -3.77 13.35
N GLU A 306 18.37 -2.69 12.99
CA GLU A 306 18.76 -1.66 13.96
C GLU A 306 17.53 -1.02 14.61
N GLY A 307 17.52 -0.94 15.94
CA GLY A 307 16.39 -0.38 16.67
C GLY A 307 15.22 -1.34 16.91
N ALA A 308 15.30 -2.59 16.43
CA ALA A 308 14.43 -3.67 16.91
C ALA A 308 14.79 -3.94 18.38
N THR A 309 14.09 -3.26 19.29
CA THR A 309 14.30 -3.38 20.73
C THR A 309 14.35 -4.85 21.14
N ASP A 310 15.44 -5.24 21.83
CA ASP A 310 15.57 -6.50 22.56
C ASP A 310 14.35 -6.64 23.49
N THR A 311 13.31 -7.30 23.01
CA THR A 311 12.18 -7.72 23.82
C THR A 311 12.48 -9.17 24.20
N PRO A 312 12.76 -9.44 25.49
CA PRO A 312 13.30 -10.72 25.94
C PRO A 312 12.34 -11.91 25.77
#